data_AF-A0A1I6BIT5-F1
#
_entry.id   AF-A0A1I6BIT5-F1
#
_cell.length_a   1.000
_cell.length_b   1.000
_cell.length_c   1.000
_cell.angle_alpha   90.00
_cell.angle_beta   90.00
_cell.angle_gamma   90.00
#
_symmetry.space_group_name_H-M   'P 1'
#
loop_
_entity.id
_entity.type
_entity.pdbx_description
1 polymer ?
#
loop_
_entity_poly.entity_id
_entity_poly.type
_entity_poly.pdbx_seq_one_letter_code
_entity_poly.pdbx_strand_id
1 'polypeptide(L)'
;MEVPMDDWVEVGVFAPDGQSQESGRPLYLQKRRLRSGKQAITLPVPGRPARAGIDPRHLFVDLEMEDNTKAVKLGGRGPFP
;
A
#
# COMPACT_ATOMS: atom_id res chain seq x y z
N MET A 1 -15.36 10.00 -17.60
CA MET A 1 -15.36 8.54 -17.81
C MET A 1 -14.22 8.00 -16.97
N GLU A 2 -14.48 7.07 -16.06
CA GLU A 2 -13.40 6.39 -15.32
C GLU A 2 -12.64 5.48 -16.28
N VAL A 3 -11.31 5.44 -16.15
CA VAL A 3 -10.46 4.51 -16.89
C VAL A 3 -10.59 3.12 -16.24
N PRO A 4 -10.90 2.06 -17.01
CA PRO A 4 -10.92 0.70 -16.47
C PRO A 4 -9.54 0.30 -15.92
N MET A 5 -9.52 -0.39 -14.79
CA MET A 5 -8.32 -0.84 -14.09
C MET A 5 -8.33 -2.38 -14.05
N ASP A 6 -7.27 -3.00 -14.55
CA ASP A 6 -7.04 -4.45 -14.48
C ASP A 6 -5.54 -4.79 -14.57
N ASP A 7 -4.75 -4.16 -13.71
CA ASP A 7 -3.29 -4.14 -13.80
C ASP A 7 -2.60 -4.73 -12.57
N TRP A 8 -1.37 -5.19 -12.80
CA TRP A 8 -0.46 -5.61 -11.74
C TRP A 8 0.26 -4.41 -11.15
N VAL A 9 -0.30 -3.90 -10.05
CA VAL A 9 0.25 -2.75 -9.32
C VAL A 9 0.99 -3.23 -8.09
N GLU A 10 2.11 -2.60 -7.78
CA GLU A 10 2.82 -2.88 -6.55
C GLU A 10 2.00 -2.47 -5.34
N VAL A 11 1.90 -3.35 -4.34
CA VAL A 11 1.30 -3.05 -3.05
C VAL A 11 2.41 -3.12 -2.01
N GLY A 12 2.57 -2.04 -1.25
CA GLY A 12 3.60 -1.90 -0.24
C GLY A 12 3.01 -1.71 1.15
N VAL A 13 3.64 -2.35 2.15
CA VAL A 13 3.42 -2.08 3.56
C VAL A 13 4.78 -1.93 4.24
N PHE A 14 4.92 -0.88 5.04
CA PHE A 14 6.23 -0.43 5.52
C PHE A 14 6.23 -0.24 7.03
N ALA A 15 7.37 -0.55 7.64
CA ALA A 15 7.66 -0.34 9.06
C ALA A 15 7.87 1.16 9.34
N PRO A 16 7.86 1.60 10.62
CA PRO A 16 8.12 2.99 10.98
C PRO A 16 9.54 3.47 10.62
N ASP A 17 10.47 2.52 10.45
CA ASP A 17 11.91 2.79 10.43
C ASP A 17 12.45 2.76 9.00
N GLY A 18 12.94 3.89 8.51
CA GLY A 18 13.72 4.00 7.27
C GLY A 18 14.29 5.41 7.09
N GLN A 19 15.46 5.49 6.44
CA GLN A 19 16.21 6.74 6.24
C GLN A 19 15.57 7.69 5.21
N SER A 20 14.56 7.21 4.46
CA SER A 20 13.74 8.03 3.57
C SER A 20 12.33 8.18 4.15
N GLN A 21 11.83 9.41 4.19
CA GLN A 21 10.51 9.78 4.71
C GLN A 21 9.34 9.15 3.92
N GLU A 22 9.59 8.73 2.68
CA GLU A 22 8.53 8.31 1.75
C GLU A 22 8.16 6.83 1.85
N SER A 23 9.07 5.93 2.23
CA SER A 23 8.78 4.49 2.13
C SER A 23 9.27 3.58 3.26
N GLY A 24 10.06 4.01 4.24
CA GLY A 24 10.47 3.11 5.35
C GLY A 24 11.11 1.77 4.93
N ARG A 25 11.32 0.83 5.87
CA ARG A 25 11.69 -0.57 5.57
C ARG A 25 10.44 -1.36 5.14
N PRO A 26 10.45 -2.12 4.02
CA PRO A 26 9.30 -2.91 3.60
C PRO A 26 9.07 -4.10 4.54
N LEU A 27 7.82 -4.23 5.00
CA LEU A 27 7.24 -5.43 5.61
C LEU A 27 6.56 -6.31 4.55
N TYR A 28 6.08 -5.68 3.48
CA TYR A 28 5.49 -6.30 2.30
C TYR A 28 5.76 -5.41 1.08
N LEU A 29 6.16 -6.00 -0.05
CA LEU A 29 6.28 -5.29 -1.32
C LEU A 29 6.15 -6.28 -2.47
N GLN A 30 4.95 -6.37 -3.07
CA GLN A 30 4.67 -7.30 -4.17
C GLN A 30 3.60 -6.75 -5.10
N LYS A 31 3.64 -7.17 -6.37
CA LYS A 31 2.58 -6.87 -7.32
C LYS A 31 1.30 -7.63 -7.00
N ARG A 32 0.16 -6.94 -7.05
CA ARG A 32 -1.18 -7.51 -6.94
C ARG A 32 -2.02 -7.00 -8.11
N ARG A 33 -2.86 -7.88 -8.64
CA ARG A 33 -3.81 -7.51 -9.68
C ARG A 33 -4.94 -6.69 -9.07
N LEU A 34 -5.08 -5.44 -9.47
CA LEU A 34 -6.09 -4.50 -8.99
C LEU A 34 -7.17 -4.33 -10.05
N ARG A 35 -8.43 -4.28 -9.61
CA ARG A 35 -9.59 -4.06 -10.48
C ARG A 35 -10.16 -2.66 -10.29
N SER A 36 -11.00 -2.22 -11.22
CA SER A 36 -11.78 -0.98 -11.08
C SER A 36 -12.62 -0.98 -9.80
N GLY A 37 -12.80 0.22 -9.24
CA GLY A 37 -13.68 0.46 -8.10
C GLY A 37 -13.06 0.10 -6.74
N LYS A 38 -13.92 0.09 -5.71
CA LYS A 38 -13.51 -0.19 -4.32
C LYS A 38 -13.24 -1.68 -4.13
N GLN A 39 -12.10 -2.01 -3.53
CA GLN A 39 -11.72 -3.36 -3.16
C GLN A 39 -10.96 -3.38 -1.84
N ALA A 40 -10.99 -4.53 -1.16
CA ALA A 40 -10.22 -4.77 0.05
C ALA A 40 -9.15 -5.83 -0.22
N ILE A 41 -7.93 -5.59 0.27
CA ILE A 41 -6.82 -6.54 0.21
C ILE A 41 -6.39 -6.81 1.65
N THR A 42 -6.48 -8.08 2.06
CA THR A 42 -5.98 -8.54 3.37
C THR A 42 -4.68 -9.30 3.14
N LEU A 43 -3.64 -8.95 3.89
CA LEU A 43 -2.32 -9.56 3.78
C LEU A 43 -1.65 -9.62 5.17
N PRO A 44 -0.98 -10.74 5.51
CA PRO A 44 -0.17 -10.81 6.71
C PRO A 44 1.15 -10.04 6.54
N VAL A 45 1.63 -9.40 7.60
CA VAL A 45 2.92 -8.72 7.63
C VAL A 45 3.74 -9.17 8.85
N PRO A 46 5.08 -9.26 8.74
CA PRO A 46 5.94 -9.79 9.81
C PRO A 46 6.19 -8.79 10.96
N GLY A 47 5.54 -7.62 10.97
CA GLY A 47 5.80 -6.57 11.95
C GLY A 47 4.71 -5.50 11.98
N ARG A 48 4.87 -4.53 12.88
CA ARG A 48 3.92 -3.41 13.04
C ARG A 48 4.03 -2.46 11.82
N PRO A 49 2.95 -2.28 11.04
CA PRO A 49 2.97 -1.36 9.91
C PRO A 49 2.79 0.09 10.35
N ALA A 50 3.40 1.01 9.60
CA ALA A 50 3.28 2.45 9.76
C ALA A 50 2.67 3.12 8.54
N ARG A 51 3.04 2.68 7.33
CA ARG A 51 2.46 3.16 6.06
C ARG A 51 2.10 1.99 5.16
N ALA A 52 1.09 2.19 4.32
CA ALA A 52 0.69 1.25 3.28
C ALA A 52 0.23 2.02 2.04
N GLY A 53 0.38 1.42 0.87
CA GLY A 53 0.04 2.08 -0.38
C GLY A 53 0.06 1.17 -1.58
N ILE A 54 -0.36 1.72 -2.70
CA ILE A 54 -0.20 1.13 -4.03
C ILE A 54 0.82 1.97 -4.80
N ASP A 55 1.55 1.33 -5.70
CA ASP A 55 2.66 1.94 -6.44
C ASP A 55 3.62 2.83 -5.61
N PRO A 56 4.12 2.33 -4.47
CA PRO A 56 4.95 3.15 -3.56
C PRO A 56 6.32 3.55 -4.13
N ARG A 57 6.65 3.07 -5.34
CA ARG A 57 7.89 3.41 -6.07
C ARG A 57 7.60 4.17 -7.37
N HIS A 58 6.36 4.65 -7.56
CA HIS A 58 5.93 5.45 -8.70
C HIS A 58 6.32 4.83 -10.05
N LEU A 59 6.02 3.54 -10.23
CA LEU A 59 6.26 2.81 -11.47
C LEU A 59 5.26 3.18 -12.57
N PHE A 60 4.12 3.76 -12.18
CA PHE A 60 3.09 4.25 -13.09
C PHE A 60 3.20 5.77 -13.27
N VAL A 61 2.72 6.26 -14.42
CA VAL A 61 2.64 7.71 -14.66
C VAL A 61 1.56 8.30 -13.77
N ASP A 62 1.95 9.22 -12.91
CA ASP A 62 1.08 9.83 -11.90
C ASP A 62 1.21 11.36 -11.93
N LEU A 63 0.09 12.05 -11.76
CA LEU A 63 0.03 13.50 -11.61
C LEU A 63 0.22 13.94 -10.15
N GLU A 64 -0.15 13.10 -9.17
CA GLU A 64 -0.10 13.38 -7.73
C GLU A 64 0.69 12.29 -7.00
N MET A 65 2.01 12.30 -7.17
CA MET A 65 2.89 11.24 -6.64
C MET A 65 2.72 10.96 -5.14
N GLU A 66 2.37 11.97 -4.34
CA GLU A 66 2.36 11.90 -2.87
C GLU A 66 1.19 11.10 -2.26
N ASP A 67 0.14 10.77 -3.01
CA ASP A 67 -1.09 10.18 -2.46
C ASP A 67 -1.14 8.63 -2.49
N ASN A 68 -0.18 8.03 -3.20
CA ASN A 68 0.02 6.59 -3.38
C ASN A 68 0.16 5.81 -2.06
N THR A 69 0.62 6.49 -1.00
CA THR A 69 0.78 5.89 0.34
C THR A 69 0.05 6.68 1.41
N LYS A 70 -0.46 5.97 2.42
CA LYS A 70 -1.13 6.56 3.59
C LYS A 70 -0.63 5.95 4.89
N ALA A 71 -0.71 6.74 5.96
CA ALA A 71 -0.44 6.27 7.31
C ALA A 71 -1.46 5.20 7.73
N VAL A 72 -0.97 4.10 8.28
CA VAL A 72 -1.83 3.01 8.75
C VAL A 72 -2.46 3.40 10.08
N LYS A 73 -3.80 3.36 10.13
CA LYS A 73 -4.56 3.42 11.38
C LYS A 73 -4.70 2.01 11.91
N LEU A 74 -4.04 1.73 13.03
CA LEU A 74 -4.24 0.46 13.73
C LEU A 74 -5.65 0.45 14.32
N GLY A 75 -6.51 -0.44 13.81
CA GLY A 75 -7.73 -0.79 14.54
C GLY A 75 -7.31 -1.38 15.89
N GLY A 76 -7.96 -0.95 16.97
CA GLY A 76 -7.77 -1.56 18.29
C GLY A 76 -7.88 -3.08 18.15
N ARG A 77 -7.03 -3.82 18.88
CA ARG A 77 -6.84 -5.28 18.81
C ARG A 77 -8.18 -6.02 18.99
N GLY A 78 -8.97 -6.13 17.92
CA GLY A 78 -10.09 -7.04 17.81
C GLY A 78 -9.59 -8.37 17.26
N PRO A 79 -10.22 -9.50 17.65
CA PRO A 79 -9.85 -10.79 17.07
C PRO A 79 -10.05 -10.71 15.56
N PHE A 80 -9.02 -11.04 14.79
CA PHE A 80 -9.20 -11.32 13.38
C PHE A 80 -10.10 -12.57 13.27
N PRO A 81 -11.16 -12.56 12.44
CA PRO A 81 -11.92 -13.77 12.15
C PRO A 81 -11.06 -14.80 11.42
#